data_AF-A0A415TDT3-F1
#
_entry.id   AF-A0A415TDT3-F1
#
_cell.length_a   1.000
_cell.length_b   1.000
_cell.length_c   1.000
_cell.angle_alpha   90.00
_cell.angle_beta   90.00
_cell.angle_gamma   90.00
#
_symmetry.space_group_name_H-M   'P 1'
#
loop_
_entity.id
_entity.type
_entity.pdbx_description
1 polymer ?
#
loop_
_entity_poly.entity_id
_entity_poly.type
_entity_poly.pdbx_seq_one_letter_code
_entity_poly.pdbx_strand_id
1 'polypeptide(L)'
;MATLDEILGGSSPGSGGHAPKGTKEWSEQHSGDNAPVSSPPTAPPAPAKQNDTPPTGGGTPASGGGYEALFRQLNPYTPPTAEELEKEKKKQRRNEIFAAIGDGVMALSNLFFTTQGAPNMYTGKNTMSERTKIRYDKLMKDRDEKNTAYFNGLIRAKQADAEEAHRERSWQRQLGLDQKNDDRYNEGIQHRNEREKIADDRYDAEQEYKQGRDKEADRRWQANYDENKRQADRSYNFQVKRHNDNVAVERDKARATAARGVRGKQLGFSDGGGNQVAIYENVWKGSMQQVYDAMLADLSPQDEKEKRAFDRQMKKLDTPQKKEDYVKQNWHKSPKASAIMLSLSKLDPATMTSELNDEVVDYIPGGGDDDVIDYTPGKNK
;
A
#
# COMPACT_ATOMS: atom_id res chain seq x y z
N MET A 1 40.15 18.52 2.28
CA MET A 1 39.08 18.80 1.30
C MET A 1 39.73 19.32 0.03
N ALA A 2 39.65 18.54 -1.04
CA ALA A 2 39.82 18.97 -2.42
C ALA A 2 38.73 18.23 -3.20
N THR A 3 37.84 18.98 -3.83
CA THR A 3 36.62 18.49 -4.48
C THR A 3 36.95 17.92 -5.86
N LEU A 4 36.14 16.94 -6.27
CA LEU A 4 36.22 16.05 -7.44
C LEU A 4 36.15 16.73 -8.82
N ASP A 5 36.74 17.91 -9.00
CA ASP A 5 36.63 18.71 -10.24
C ASP A 5 37.96 18.90 -11.00
N GLU A 6 39.02 18.18 -10.64
CA GLU A 6 40.37 18.37 -11.22
C GLU A 6 40.98 17.12 -11.89
N ILE A 7 40.20 16.05 -12.17
CA ILE A 7 40.73 14.81 -12.80
C ILE A 7 40.34 14.61 -14.27
N LEU A 8 39.41 15.40 -14.83
CA LEU A 8 39.06 15.26 -16.25
C LEU A 8 39.22 16.59 -16.97
N GLY A 9 40.44 16.80 -17.46
CA GLY A 9 40.83 17.96 -18.25
C GLY A 9 39.95 18.19 -19.49
N GLY A 10 39.38 19.40 -19.51
CA GLY A 10 39.26 20.33 -20.63
C GLY A 10 39.25 19.81 -22.07
N SER A 11 38.20 20.15 -22.83
CA SER A 11 38.20 21.36 -23.70
C SER A 11 37.17 21.28 -24.84
N SER A 12 36.24 22.25 -24.84
CA SER A 12 35.76 23.04 -26.01
C SER A 12 34.71 22.47 -26.99
N PRO A 13 34.03 23.32 -27.80
CA PRO A 13 32.59 23.51 -27.71
C PRO A 13 31.86 23.33 -29.06
N GLY A 14 30.67 22.72 -29.08
CA GLY A 14 29.85 22.79 -30.29
C GLY A 14 28.76 21.74 -30.38
N SER A 15 27.57 22.23 -30.77
CA SER A 15 26.42 21.48 -31.28
C SER A 15 25.46 20.86 -30.26
N GLY A 16 24.35 21.59 -30.04
CA GLY A 16 22.99 21.05 -30.08
C GLY A 16 22.61 20.03 -29.00
N GLY A 17 21.97 20.51 -27.94
CA GLY A 17 21.40 19.66 -26.89
C GLY A 17 20.33 18.72 -27.44
N HIS A 18 20.52 17.43 -27.17
CA HIS A 18 19.45 16.43 -27.21
C HIS A 18 19.18 15.94 -25.80
N ALA A 19 17.92 16.04 -25.36
CA ALA A 19 17.48 15.56 -24.07
C ALA A 19 17.69 14.03 -23.96
N PRO A 20 18.05 13.50 -22.78
CA PRO A 20 18.30 12.08 -22.57
C PRO A 20 17.04 11.25 -22.86
N LYS A 21 17.22 10.10 -23.53
CA LYS A 21 16.12 9.19 -23.89
C LYS A 21 15.33 8.77 -22.66
N GLY A 22 14.02 8.96 -22.70
CA GLY A 22 13.08 8.63 -21.61
C GLY A 22 12.42 9.82 -20.94
N THR A 23 12.77 11.06 -21.30
CA THR A 23 12.06 12.25 -20.83
C THR A 23 10.81 12.54 -21.66
N LYS A 24 9.84 13.23 -21.06
CA LYS A 24 8.57 13.62 -21.69
C LYS A 24 8.77 14.46 -22.97
N GLU A 25 9.83 15.27 -22.98
CA GLU A 25 10.27 16.09 -24.12
C GLU A 25 10.77 15.25 -25.31
N TRP A 26 11.33 14.06 -25.08
CA TRP A 26 11.75 13.14 -26.14
C TRP A 26 10.52 12.51 -26.83
N SER A 27 9.50 12.17 -26.05
CA SER A 27 8.25 11.58 -26.55
C SER A 27 7.44 12.56 -27.41
N GLU A 28 7.49 13.86 -27.11
CA GLU A 28 6.80 14.92 -27.86
C GLU A 28 7.50 15.26 -29.18
N GLN A 29 8.82 15.11 -29.29
CA GLN A 29 9.54 15.27 -30.57
C GLN A 29 9.37 14.08 -31.54
N HIS A 30 8.87 12.95 -31.06
CA HIS A 30 8.77 11.70 -31.82
C HIS A 30 7.34 11.14 -31.97
N SER A 31 6.31 11.92 -31.64
CA SER A 31 4.91 11.50 -31.77
C SER A 31 4.13 12.38 -32.75
N GLY A 32 3.81 11.82 -33.94
CA GLY A 32 2.83 12.35 -34.90
C GLY A 32 3.38 13.32 -35.97
N ASP A 33 3.03 13.06 -37.23
CA ASP A 33 3.33 13.83 -38.47
C ASP A 33 4.78 13.92 -38.99
N ASN A 34 5.73 13.19 -38.39
CA ASN A 34 7.08 12.99 -38.98
C ASN A 34 7.50 11.49 -39.02
N ALA A 35 6.55 10.62 -39.32
CA ALA A 35 6.83 9.22 -39.64
C ALA A 35 7.03 9.07 -41.17
N PRO A 36 8.11 8.43 -41.65
CA PRO A 36 8.21 8.12 -43.07
C PRO A 36 7.11 7.14 -43.47
N VAL A 37 6.24 7.62 -44.35
CA VAL A 37 5.06 6.94 -44.91
C VAL A 37 5.43 5.64 -45.62
N SER A 38 4.69 4.57 -45.31
CA SER A 38 4.67 3.30 -46.04
C SER A 38 3.67 3.37 -47.19
N SER A 39 4.05 2.87 -48.37
CA SER A 39 3.19 2.67 -49.55
C SER A 39 3.76 1.54 -50.44
N PRO A 40 2.92 0.86 -51.26
CA PRO A 40 2.84 -0.61 -51.36
C PRO A 40 3.73 -1.26 -52.44
N PRO A 41 3.90 -2.61 -52.45
CA PRO A 41 4.80 -3.28 -53.38
C PRO A 41 4.13 -3.46 -54.76
N THR A 42 4.70 -2.83 -55.78
CA THR A 42 4.41 -3.14 -57.20
C THR A 42 5.72 -3.54 -57.88
N ALA A 43 5.74 -4.74 -58.46
CA ALA A 43 6.83 -5.29 -59.25
C ALA A 43 7.11 -4.43 -60.50
N PRO A 44 8.39 -4.16 -60.84
CA PRO A 44 8.93 -4.60 -62.16
C PRO A 44 10.49 -4.74 -62.13
N PRO A 45 11.22 -4.72 -63.27
CA PRO A 45 11.35 -5.72 -64.32
C PRO A 45 12.80 -6.28 -64.43
N ALA A 46 13.00 -7.26 -65.30
CA ALA A 46 14.32 -7.84 -65.62
C ALA A 46 15.34 -6.81 -66.17
N PRO A 47 16.64 -6.93 -65.83
CA PRO A 47 17.70 -6.38 -66.66
C PRO A 47 18.58 -7.49 -67.26
N ALA A 48 18.72 -7.41 -68.58
CA ALA A 48 19.74 -8.13 -69.34
C ALA A 48 21.09 -7.41 -69.21
N LYS A 49 22.14 -8.23 -69.01
CA LYS A 49 23.57 -8.08 -69.37
C LYS A 49 24.20 -6.66 -69.37
N GLN A 50 25.26 -6.49 -68.58
CA GLN A 50 26.62 -6.31 -69.12
C GLN A 50 27.71 -6.47 -68.04
N ASN A 51 28.86 -6.92 -68.52
CA ASN A 51 30.01 -7.42 -67.78
C ASN A 51 30.88 -6.29 -67.20
N ASP A 52 31.53 -6.53 -66.05
CA ASP A 52 32.98 -6.78 -65.95
C ASP A 52 33.51 -6.43 -64.54
N THR A 53 34.45 -7.26 -64.07
CA THR A 53 35.32 -7.15 -62.87
C THR A 53 34.82 -7.65 -61.51
N PRO A 54 35.73 -8.25 -60.70
CA PRO A 54 35.58 -9.59 -60.12
C PRO A 54 34.95 -9.60 -58.71
N PRO A 55 34.28 -10.70 -58.31
CA PRO A 55 33.62 -10.76 -57.02
C PRO A 55 34.63 -11.01 -55.91
N THR A 56 34.70 -10.06 -54.99
CA THR A 56 35.13 -10.30 -53.62
C THR A 56 33.96 -11.04 -52.94
N GLY A 57 33.95 -12.36 -53.07
CA GLY A 57 32.94 -13.21 -52.47
C GLY A 57 33.62 -14.34 -51.72
N GLY A 58 33.56 -14.30 -50.39
CA GLY A 58 33.82 -15.44 -49.52
C GLY A 58 32.76 -16.50 -49.78
N GLY A 59 32.97 -17.28 -50.83
CA GLY A 59 32.19 -18.47 -51.13
C GLY A 59 32.96 -19.68 -50.65
N THR A 60 32.52 -20.26 -49.54
CA THR A 60 32.78 -21.67 -49.25
C THR A 60 32.44 -22.47 -50.51
N PRO A 61 33.38 -23.25 -51.09
CA PRO A 61 33.09 -24.01 -52.29
C PRO A 61 32.09 -25.12 -51.96
N ALA A 62 30.95 -25.10 -52.65
CA ALA A 62 29.88 -26.10 -52.56
C ALA A 62 30.27 -27.46 -53.18
N SER A 63 31.44 -27.99 -52.81
CA SER A 63 31.91 -29.33 -53.19
C SER A 63 32.69 -29.97 -52.04
N GLY A 64 31.99 -30.33 -50.95
CA GLY A 64 32.33 -31.42 -50.01
C GLY A 64 33.73 -31.50 -49.36
N GLY A 65 34.65 -30.60 -49.63
CA GLY A 65 36.01 -30.57 -49.12
C GLY A 65 36.48 -29.13 -49.07
N GLY A 66 37.15 -28.75 -47.98
CA GLY A 66 37.58 -27.39 -47.69
C GLY A 66 38.47 -26.74 -48.78
N TYR A 67 38.98 -25.54 -48.51
CA TYR A 67 39.86 -24.80 -49.40
C TYR A 67 41.03 -25.67 -49.93
N GLU A 68 41.53 -26.65 -49.17
CA GLU A 68 42.54 -27.60 -49.65
C GLU A 68 42.06 -28.44 -50.85
N ALA A 69 40.83 -28.97 -50.78
CA ALA A 69 40.26 -29.80 -51.84
C ALA A 69 39.98 -28.96 -53.10
N LEU A 70 39.45 -27.75 -52.91
CA LEU A 70 39.27 -26.78 -53.99
C LEU A 70 40.60 -26.41 -54.64
N PHE A 71 41.63 -26.15 -53.83
CA PHE A 71 42.96 -25.80 -54.32
C PHE A 71 43.55 -26.95 -55.16
N ARG A 72 43.40 -28.20 -54.73
CA ARG A 72 43.86 -29.36 -55.52
C ARG A 72 43.09 -29.53 -56.84
N GLN A 73 41.80 -29.23 -56.85
CA GLN A 73 40.96 -29.37 -58.04
C GLN A 73 41.19 -28.25 -59.07
N LEU A 74 41.46 -27.02 -58.60
CA LEU A 74 41.61 -25.85 -59.46
C LEU A 74 43.05 -25.70 -60.01
N ASN A 75 44.04 -26.31 -59.37
CA ASN A 75 45.42 -26.20 -59.83
C ASN A 75 45.76 -27.17 -60.96
N PRO A 76 46.26 -26.67 -62.10
CA PRO A 76 46.65 -27.50 -63.24
C PRO A 76 48.01 -28.18 -63.07
N TYR A 77 48.78 -27.84 -62.04
CA TYR A 77 50.10 -28.43 -61.77
C TYR A 77 49.99 -29.52 -60.70
N THR A 78 50.30 -30.74 -61.08
CA THR A 78 50.53 -31.85 -60.15
C THR A 78 52.03 -32.03 -59.95
N PRO A 79 52.54 -32.03 -58.70
CA PRO A 79 53.96 -32.19 -58.46
C PRO A 79 54.47 -33.53 -59.03
N PRO A 80 55.62 -33.55 -59.74
CA PRO A 80 56.18 -34.76 -60.34
C PRO A 80 56.43 -35.84 -59.29
N THR A 81 55.98 -37.06 -59.58
CA THR A 81 56.16 -38.21 -58.68
C THR A 81 57.63 -38.66 -58.65
N ALA A 82 58.04 -39.34 -57.57
CA ALA A 82 59.44 -39.75 -57.37
C ALA A 82 59.99 -40.60 -58.55
N GLU A 83 59.14 -41.41 -59.18
CA GLU A 83 59.51 -42.23 -60.34
C GLU A 83 59.69 -41.43 -61.64
N GLU A 84 58.94 -40.34 -61.82
CA GLU A 84 59.07 -39.45 -62.97
C GLU A 84 60.35 -38.63 -62.88
N LEU A 85 60.70 -38.20 -61.67
CA LEU A 85 61.97 -37.55 -61.35
C LEU A 85 63.20 -38.39 -61.73
N GLU A 86 63.16 -39.69 -61.48
CA GLU A 86 64.25 -40.60 -61.85
C GLU A 86 64.35 -40.84 -63.36
N LYS A 87 63.21 -40.96 -64.04
CA LYS A 87 63.18 -41.07 -65.51
C LYS A 87 63.69 -39.79 -66.17
N GLU A 88 63.41 -38.63 -65.59
CA GLU A 88 63.95 -37.33 -66.03
C GLU A 88 65.45 -37.22 -65.75
N LYS A 89 65.94 -37.60 -64.58
CA LYS A 89 67.38 -37.64 -64.28
C LYS A 89 68.14 -38.56 -65.24
N LYS A 90 67.56 -39.71 -65.60
CA LYS A 90 68.12 -40.60 -66.63
C LYS A 90 68.13 -39.94 -68.01
N LYS A 91 67.09 -39.18 -68.38
CA LYS A 91 67.07 -38.38 -69.63
C LYS A 91 68.10 -37.25 -69.60
N GLN A 92 68.25 -36.53 -68.48
CA GLN A 92 69.25 -35.49 -68.26
C GLN A 92 70.67 -36.05 -68.46
N ARG A 93 71.00 -37.16 -67.79
CA ARG A 93 72.31 -37.82 -67.91
C ARG A 93 72.60 -38.28 -69.34
N ARG A 94 71.60 -38.82 -70.06
CA ARG A 94 71.77 -39.19 -71.48
C ARG A 94 72.06 -37.97 -72.35
N ASN A 95 71.31 -36.88 -72.19
CA ASN A 95 71.49 -35.69 -73.00
C ASN A 95 72.80 -34.96 -72.70
N GLU A 96 73.26 -34.98 -71.44
CA GLU A 96 74.59 -34.48 -71.07
C GLU A 96 75.71 -35.29 -71.75
N ILE A 97 75.60 -36.62 -71.76
CA ILE A 97 76.54 -37.50 -72.46
C ILE A 97 76.53 -37.21 -73.97
N PHE A 98 75.36 -37.10 -74.60
CA PHE A 98 75.27 -36.78 -76.03
C PHE A 98 75.85 -35.39 -76.36
N ALA A 99 75.61 -34.39 -75.50
CA ALA A 99 76.18 -33.06 -75.67
C ALA A 99 77.70 -33.06 -75.54
N ALA A 100 78.25 -33.80 -74.56
CA ALA A 100 79.69 -33.95 -74.38
C ALA A 100 80.35 -34.71 -75.55
N ILE A 101 79.69 -35.74 -76.08
CA ILE A 101 80.14 -36.44 -77.30
C ILE A 101 80.11 -35.49 -78.49
N GLY A 102 79.04 -34.71 -78.66
CA GLY A 102 78.93 -33.72 -79.75
C GLY A 102 80.04 -32.67 -79.69
N ASP A 103 80.36 -32.18 -78.50
CA ASP A 103 81.47 -31.24 -78.30
C ASP A 103 82.84 -31.89 -78.54
N GLY A 104 83.01 -33.17 -78.17
CA GLY A 104 84.21 -33.96 -78.46
C GLY A 104 84.40 -34.21 -79.96
N VAL A 105 83.33 -34.54 -80.68
CA VAL A 105 83.36 -34.71 -82.15
C VAL A 105 83.64 -33.38 -82.84
N MET A 106 83.04 -32.27 -82.39
CA MET A 106 83.36 -30.94 -82.94
C MET A 106 84.80 -30.51 -82.66
N ALA A 107 85.34 -30.81 -81.47
CA ALA A 107 86.74 -30.53 -81.14
C ALA A 107 87.72 -31.35 -81.98
N LEU A 108 87.45 -32.66 -82.13
CA LEU A 108 88.27 -33.56 -82.96
C LEU A 108 88.15 -33.26 -84.46
N SER A 109 86.95 -32.94 -84.95
CA SER A 109 86.71 -32.52 -86.33
C SER A 109 87.47 -31.23 -86.65
N ASN A 110 87.38 -30.24 -85.76
CA ASN A 110 88.15 -29.01 -85.89
C ASN A 110 89.66 -29.27 -85.87
N LEU A 111 90.15 -30.16 -85.00
CA LEU A 111 91.56 -30.58 -84.98
C LEU A 111 91.97 -31.24 -86.31
N PHE A 112 91.14 -32.12 -86.86
CA PHE A 112 91.41 -32.78 -88.14
C PHE A 112 91.46 -31.77 -89.32
N PHE A 113 90.47 -30.90 -89.47
CA PHE A 113 90.46 -29.94 -90.57
C PHE A 113 91.52 -28.84 -90.45
N THR A 114 91.90 -28.45 -89.23
CA THR A 114 93.02 -27.49 -89.03
C THR A 114 94.36 -28.08 -89.47
N THR A 115 94.57 -29.40 -89.32
CA THR A 115 95.78 -30.05 -89.89
C THR A 115 95.81 -30.04 -91.42
N GLN A 116 94.65 -29.88 -92.08
CA GLN A 116 94.54 -29.73 -93.53
C GLN A 116 94.54 -28.26 -94.00
N GLY A 117 94.90 -27.32 -93.12
CA GLY A 117 95.05 -25.90 -93.45
C GLY A 117 93.78 -25.06 -93.27
N ALA A 118 92.70 -25.60 -92.71
CA ALA A 118 91.51 -24.81 -92.36
C ALA A 118 91.73 -23.95 -91.09
N PRO A 119 91.08 -22.78 -90.94
CA PRO A 119 91.13 -21.99 -89.71
C PRO A 119 90.50 -22.72 -88.50
N ASN A 120 91.04 -22.51 -87.29
CA ASN A 120 90.48 -23.05 -86.04
C ASN A 120 89.15 -22.35 -85.69
N MET A 121 88.05 -23.11 -85.72
CA MET A 121 86.70 -22.64 -85.40
C MET A 121 86.19 -23.13 -84.04
N TYR A 122 86.95 -23.97 -83.33
CA TYR A 122 86.59 -24.41 -81.98
C TYR A 122 87.00 -23.35 -80.96
N THR A 123 86.02 -22.66 -80.39
CA THR A 123 86.24 -21.58 -79.41
C THR A 123 86.02 -22.01 -77.97
N GLY A 124 85.57 -23.26 -77.74
CA GLY A 124 85.21 -23.78 -76.42
C GLY A 124 84.04 -23.05 -75.73
N LYS A 125 83.41 -22.09 -76.41
CA LYS A 125 82.29 -21.27 -75.92
C LYS A 125 81.05 -21.58 -76.76
N ASN A 126 79.86 -21.47 -76.18
CA ASN A 126 78.58 -21.80 -76.82
C ASN A 126 78.49 -23.27 -77.28
N THR A 127 79.15 -24.16 -76.54
CA THR A 127 79.16 -25.58 -76.81
C THR A 127 77.77 -26.19 -76.60
N MET A 128 77.53 -27.37 -77.18
CA MET A 128 76.26 -28.06 -77.00
C MET A 128 76.05 -28.44 -75.54
N SER A 129 77.12 -28.74 -74.78
CA SER A 129 77.04 -29.00 -73.34
C SER A 129 76.66 -27.77 -72.53
N GLU A 130 77.23 -26.59 -72.80
CA GLU A 130 76.84 -25.34 -72.12
C GLU A 130 75.37 -24.98 -72.37
N ARG A 131 74.92 -25.06 -73.63
CA ARG A 131 73.51 -24.81 -73.98
C ARG A 131 72.55 -25.80 -73.32
N THR A 132 72.98 -27.06 -73.21
CA THR A 132 72.21 -28.12 -72.55
C THR A 132 72.10 -27.87 -71.04
N LYS A 133 73.19 -27.47 -70.37
CA LYS A 133 73.20 -27.08 -68.95
C LYS A 133 72.26 -25.89 -68.69
N ILE A 134 72.40 -24.81 -69.45
CA ILE A 134 71.53 -23.62 -69.30
C ILE A 134 70.04 -23.98 -69.49
N ARG A 135 69.72 -24.86 -70.45
CA ARG A 135 68.33 -25.33 -70.65
C ARG A 135 67.82 -26.12 -69.45
N TYR A 136 68.65 -26.99 -68.85
CA TYR A 136 68.25 -27.76 -67.68
C TYR A 136 68.15 -26.91 -66.42
N ASP A 137 69.06 -25.98 -66.21
CA ASP A 137 69.01 -25.05 -65.07
C ASP A 137 67.73 -24.21 -65.11
N LYS A 138 67.35 -23.73 -66.31
CA LYS A 138 66.07 -23.03 -66.51
C LYS A 138 64.86 -23.91 -66.22
N LEU A 139 64.89 -25.18 -66.65
CA LEU A 139 63.79 -26.13 -66.44
C LEU A 139 63.65 -26.52 -64.95
N MET A 140 64.77 -26.76 -64.26
CA MET A 140 64.78 -27.04 -62.83
C MET A 140 64.25 -25.84 -62.05
N LYS A 141 64.68 -24.63 -62.39
CA LYS A 141 64.20 -23.41 -61.74
C LYS A 141 62.69 -23.19 -61.93
N ASP A 142 62.17 -23.31 -63.15
CA ASP A 142 60.72 -23.19 -63.42
C ASP A 142 59.91 -24.27 -62.67
N ARG A 143 60.45 -25.49 -62.56
CA ARG A 143 59.82 -26.58 -61.82
C ARG A 143 59.82 -26.33 -60.31
N ASP A 144 60.92 -25.85 -59.76
CA ASP A 144 61.04 -25.56 -58.34
C ASP A 144 60.17 -24.35 -57.95
N GLU A 145 60.06 -23.33 -58.82
CA GLU A 145 59.13 -22.22 -58.65
C GLU A 145 57.67 -22.69 -58.67
N LYS A 146 57.28 -23.56 -59.62
CA LYS A 146 55.93 -24.14 -59.69
C LYS A 146 55.60 -25.04 -58.50
N ASN A 147 56.55 -25.88 -58.08
CA ASN A 147 56.42 -26.70 -56.88
C ASN A 147 56.23 -25.83 -55.63
N THR A 148 57.08 -24.82 -55.46
CA THR A 148 57.02 -23.90 -54.31
C THR A 148 55.70 -23.13 -54.28
N ALA A 149 55.24 -22.62 -55.43
CA ALA A 149 53.95 -21.95 -55.55
C ALA A 149 52.78 -22.87 -55.20
N TYR A 150 52.81 -24.13 -55.67
CA TYR A 150 51.81 -25.14 -55.36
C TYR A 150 51.77 -25.46 -53.85
N PHE A 151 52.92 -25.75 -53.23
CA PHE A 151 52.97 -26.07 -51.80
C PHE A 151 52.56 -24.88 -50.93
N ASN A 152 53.00 -23.66 -51.28
CA ASN A 152 52.60 -22.46 -50.56
C ASN A 152 51.10 -22.21 -50.65
N GLY A 153 50.50 -22.38 -51.83
CA GLY A 153 49.06 -22.25 -51.99
C GLY A 153 48.28 -23.34 -51.25
N LEU A 154 48.79 -24.58 -51.20
CA LEU A 154 48.20 -25.68 -50.44
C LEU A 154 48.26 -25.41 -48.92
N ILE A 155 49.37 -24.90 -48.41
CA ILE A 155 49.52 -24.52 -46.99
C ILE A 155 48.54 -23.40 -46.65
N ARG A 156 48.42 -22.38 -47.49
CA ARG A 156 47.44 -21.29 -47.29
C ARG A 156 46.01 -21.80 -47.28
N ALA A 157 45.68 -22.73 -48.18
CA ALA A 157 44.37 -23.35 -48.22
C ALA A 157 44.06 -24.14 -46.94
N LYS A 158 45.01 -24.96 -46.47
CA LYS A 158 44.90 -25.67 -45.18
C LYS A 158 44.74 -24.73 -43.99
N GLN A 159 45.48 -23.63 -43.98
CA GLN A 159 45.40 -22.63 -42.93
C GLN A 159 44.02 -21.97 -42.93
N ALA A 160 43.48 -21.61 -44.09
CA ALA A 160 42.14 -21.05 -44.22
C ALA A 160 41.06 -22.02 -43.69
N ASP A 161 41.18 -23.32 -44.00
CA ASP A 161 40.29 -24.35 -43.46
C ASP A 161 40.36 -24.45 -41.92
N ALA A 162 41.57 -24.42 -41.38
CA ALA A 162 41.79 -24.47 -39.93
C ALA A 162 41.26 -23.21 -39.22
N GLU A 163 41.41 -22.04 -39.82
CA GLU A 163 40.89 -20.77 -39.33
C GLU A 163 39.36 -20.75 -39.36
N GLU A 164 38.73 -21.26 -40.41
CA GLU A 164 37.26 -21.36 -40.48
C GLU A 164 36.71 -22.33 -39.42
N ALA A 165 37.32 -23.51 -39.27
CA ALA A 165 36.95 -24.44 -38.21
C ALA A 165 37.18 -23.85 -36.80
N HIS A 166 38.21 -23.04 -36.60
CA HIS A 166 38.44 -22.34 -35.34
C HIS A 166 37.38 -21.26 -35.10
N ARG A 167 37.07 -20.43 -36.11
CA ARG A 167 36.01 -19.41 -36.05
C ARG A 167 34.67 -20.02 -35.70
N GLU A 168 34.29 -21.11 -36.36
CA GLU A 168 33.04 -21.83 -36.09
C GLU A 168 32.99 -22.34 -34.65
N ARG A 169 34.06 -22.98 -34.15
CA ARG A 169 34.14 -23.40 -32.73
C ARG A 169 34.08 -22.22 -31.77
N SER A 170 34.71 -21.09 -32.09
CA SER A 170 34.63 -19.90 -31.24
C SER A 170 33.24 -19.29 -31.22
N TRP A 171 32.56 -19.26 -32.38
CA TRP A 171 31.19 -18.80 -32.51
C TRP A 171 30.22 -19.66 -31.71
N GLN A 172 30.33 -20.99 -31.82
CA GLN A 172 29.52 -21.92 -31.03
C GLN A 172 29.76 -21.77 -29.52
N ARG A 173 31.02 -21.56 -29.10
CA ARG A 173 31.32 -21.26 -27.69
C ARG A 173 30.70 -19.94 -27.24
N GLN A 174 30.73 -18.92 -28.08
CA GLN A 174 30.13 -17.62 -27.78
C GLN A 174 28.62 -17.73 -27.63
N LEU A 175 27.93 -18.39 -28.58
CA LEU A 175 26.50 -18.69 -28.47
C LEU A 175 26.16 -19.43 -27.17
N GLY A 176 26.96 -20.44 -26.78
CA GLY A 176 26.76 -21.16 -25.52
C GLY A 176 27.02 -20.32 -24.27
N LEU A 177 27.91 -19.34 -24.33
CA LEU A 177 28.15 -18.39 -23.23
C LEU A 177 27.02 -17.37 -23.12
N ASP A 178 26.55 -16.86 -24.26
CA ASP A 178 25.44 -15.91 -24.34
C ASP A 178 24.17 -16.56 -23.80
N GLN A 179 23.85 -17.79 -24.22
CA GLN A 179 22.72 -18.55 -23.68
C GLN A 179 22.81 -18.73 -22.16
N LYS A 180 23.97 -19.12 -21.63
CA LYS A 180 24.18 -19.24 -20.17
C LYS A 180 24.10 -17.90 -19.44
N ASN A 181 24.40 -16.80 -20.12
CA ASN A 181 24.27 -15.47 -19.53
C ASN A 181 22.79 -15.04 -19.48
N ASP A 182 22.05 -15.29 -20.55
CA ASP A 182 20.61 -15.06 -20.63
C ASP A 182 19.86 -15.89 -19.59
N ASP A 183 20.20 -17.17 -19.44
CA ASP A 183 19.63 -18.05 -18.42
C ASP A 183 19.89 -17.50 -17.01
N ARG A 184 21.14 -17.13 -16.68
CA ARG A 184 21.49 -16.52 -15.39
C ARG A 184 20.78 -15.19 -15.15
N TYR A 185 20.64 -14.37 -16.19
CA TYR A 185 19.91 -13.10 -16.11
C TYR A 185 18.43 -13.36 -15.80
N ASN A 186 17.81 -14.30 -16.51
CA ASN A 186 16.42 -14.69 -16.30
C ASN A 186 16.21 -15.28 -14.90
N GLU A 187 17.06 -16.19 -14.44
CA GLU A 187 17.05 -16.71 -13.06
C GLU A 187 17.15 -15.57 -12.03
N GLY A 188 18.06 -14.62 -12.25
CA GLY A 188 18.20 -13.43 -11.41
C GLY A 188 16.95 -12.55 -11.37
N ILE A 189 16.23 -12.42 -12.49
CA ILE A 189 14.94 -11.73 -12.56
C ILE A 189 13.87 -12.52 -11.78
N GLN A 190 13.78 -13.85 -11.97
CA GLN A 190 12.81 -14.68 -11.25
C GLN A 190 13.02 -14.60 -9.74
N HIS A 191 14.26 -14.73 -9.26
CA HIS A 191 14.57 -14.60 -7.84
C HIS A 191 14.26 -13.21 -7.27
N ARG A 192 14.45 -12.14 -8.06
CA ARG A 192 14.02 -10.79 -7.65
C ARG A 192 12.51 -10.72 -7.53
N ASN A 193 11.77 -11.19 -8.53
CA ASN A 193 10.31 -11.18 -8.54
C ASN A 193 9.73 -12.01 -7.38
N GLU A 194 10.31 -13.19 -7.11
CA GLU A 194 9.93 -14.03 -5.96
C GLU A 194 10.19 -13.31 -4.63
N ARG A 195 11.34 -12.63 -4.50
CA ARG A 195 11.68 -11.88 -3.29
C ARG A 195 10.76 -10.68 -3.09
N GLU A 196 10.41 -9.97 -4.16
CA GLU A 196 9.44 -8.87 -4.13
C GLU A 196 8.05 -9.39 -3.74
N LYS A 197 7.60 -10.48 -4.35
CA LYS A 197 6.32 -11.10 -3.99
C LYS A 197 6.26 -11.50 -2.51
N ILE A 198 7.32 -12.11 -1.98
CA ILE A 198 7.39 -12.45 -0.54
C ILE A 198 7.36 -11.19 0.34
N ALA A 199 7.98 -10.09 -0.12
CA ALA A 199 7.96 -8.82 0.61
C ALA A 199 6.56 -8.19 0.60
N ASP A 200 5.88 -8.20 -0.54
CA ASP A 200 4.50 -7.72 -0.69
C ASP A 200 3.54 -8.55 0.17
N ASP A 201 3.60 -9.89 0.08
CA ASP A 201 2.78 -10.80 0.89
C ASP A 201 2.99 -10.56 2.40
N ARG A 202 4.23 -10.30 2.83
CA ARG A 202 4.54 -9.94 4.22
C ARG A 202 3.98 -8.59 4.62
N TYR A 203 4.08 -7.60 3.74
CA TYR A 203 3.55 -6.27 3.97
C TYR A 203 2.03 -6.32 4.14
N ASP A 204 1.33 -7.00 3.22
CA ASP A 204 -0.11 -7.16 3.27
C ASP A 204 -0.56 -7.89 4.55
N ALA A 205 0.12 -8.98 4.91
CA ALA A 205 -0.16 -9.68 6.17
C ALA A 205 0.05 -8.80 7.41
N GLU A 206 1.08 -7.93 7.40
CA GLU A 206 1.30 -6.98 8.50
C GLU A 206 0.21 -5.90 8.56
N GLN A 207 -0.26 -5.41 7.41
CA GLN A 207 -1.36 -4.46 7.34
C GLN A 207 -2.67 -5.08 7.84
N GLU A 208 -2.98 -6.31 7.43
CA GLU A 208 -4.16 -7.03 7.90
C GLU A 208 -4.11 -7.26 9.42
N TYR A 209 -2.94 -7.63 9.96
CA TYR A 209 -2.75 -7.80 11.39
C TYR A 209 -2.94 -6.48 12.17
N LYS A 210 -2.39 -5.37 11.66
CA LYS A 210 -2.60 -4.03 12.24
C LYS A 210 -4.07 -3.62 12.20
N GLN A 211 -4.72 -3.75 11.04
CA GLN A 211 -6.15 -3.46 10.90
C GLN A 211 -7.01 -4.33 11.82
N GLY A 212 -6.67 -5.61 12.00
CA GLY A 212 -7.35 -6.51 12.93
C GLY A 212 -7.22 -6.04 14.37
N ARG A 213 -6.00 -5.67 14.79
CA ARG A 213 -5.74 -5.11 16.11
C ARG A 213 -6.51 -3.80 16.34
N ASP A 214 -6.49 -2.90 15.36
CA ASP A 214 -7.16 -1.61 15.47
C ASP A 214 -8.67 -1.78 15.55
N LYS A 215 -9.26 -2.70 14.76
CA LYS A 215 -10.69 -3.06 14.89
C LYS A 215 -11.04 -3.61 16.27
N GLU A 216 -10.18 -4.43 16.86
CA GLU A 216 -10.39 -4.94 18.24
C GLU A 216 -10.22 -3.83 19.29
N ALA A 217 -9.25 -2.93 19.11
CA ALA A 217 -9.05 -1.78 19.97
C ALA A 217 -10.24 -0.82 19.91
N ASP A 218 -10.73 -0.50 18.72
CA ASP A 218 -11.93 0.31 18.50
C ASP A 218 -13.16 -0.34 19.12
N ARG A 219 -13.33 -1.66 18.95
CA ARG A 219 -14.44 -2.38 19.59
C ARG A 219 -14.38 -2.29 21.11
N ARG A 220 -13.18 -2.41 21.71
CA ARG A 220 -12.98 -2.27 23.16
C ARG A 220 -13.19 -0.84 23.63
N TRP A 221 -12.74 0.13 22.86
CA TRP A 221 -12.94 1.56 23.15
C TRP A 221 -14.43 1.89 23.10
N GLN A 222 -15.14 1.47 22.06
CA GLN A 222 -16.58 1.67 21.92
C GLN A 222 -17.36 1.02 23.06
N ALA A 223 -17.02 -0.21 23.43
CA ALA A 223 -17.66 -0.89 24.56
C ALA A 223 -17.44 -0.14 25.89
N ASN A 224 -16.22 0.34 26.15
CA ASN A 224 -15.92 1.15 27.34
C ASN A 224 -16.64 2.50 27.31
N TYR A 225 -16.72 3.14 26.14
CA TYR A 225 -17.42 4.41 25.96
C TYR A 225 -18.92 4.24 26.27
N ASP A 226 -19.56 3.21 25.71
CA ASP A 226 -20.96 2.91 25.97
C ASP A 226 -21.23 2.52 27.43
N GLU A 227 -20.33 1.74 28.05
CA GLU A 227 -20.39 1.42 29.48
C GLU A 227 -20.30 2.68 30.34
N ASN A 228 -19.34 3.56 30.05
CA ASN A 228 -19.16 4.82 30.76
C ASN A 228 -20.37 5.74 30.58
N LYS A 229 -20.91 5.85 29.36
CA LYS A 229 -22.14 6.59 29.09
C LYS A 229 -23.32 6.04 29.92
N ARG A 230 -23.49 4.72 29.97
CA ARG A 230 -24.52 4.09 30.83
C ARG A 230 -24.27 4.34 32.32
N GLN A 231 -23.02 4.34 32.76
CA GLN A 231 -22.68 4.68 34.15
C GLN A 231 -23.01 6.13 34.47
N ALA A 232 -22.68 7.06 33.57
CA ALA A 232 -23.04 8.47 33.69
C ALA A 232 -24.56 8.65 33.74
N ASP A 233 -25.31 8.06 32.81
CA ASP A 233 -26.78 8.11 32.78
C ASP A 233 -27.41 7.53 34.04
N ARG A 234 -26.88 6.39 34.55
CA ARG A 234 -27.31 5.82 35.83
C ARG A 234 -27.06 6.81 36.97
N SER A 235 -25.85 7.38 37.05
CA SER A 235 -25.48 8.31 38.10
C SER A 235 -26.34 9.58 38.08
N TYR A 236 -26.60 10.13 36.89
CA TYR A 236 -27.48 11.27 36.69
C TYR A 236 -28.91 10.95 37.10
N ASN A 237 -29.45 9.81 36.64
CA ASN A 237 -30.80 9.37 37.04
C ASN A 237 -30.91 9.12 38.54
N PHE A 238 -29.89 8.59 39.21
CA PHE A 238 -29.87 8.46 40.66
C PHE A 238 -29.85 9.82 41.36
N GLN A 239 -29.11 10.80 40.84
CA GLN A 239 -29.10 12.16 41.38
C GLN A 239 -30.45 12.85 41.20
N VAL A 240 -31.07 12.74 40.03
CA VAL A 240 -32.41 13.28 39.75
C VAL A 240 -33.44 12.63 40.67
N LYS A 241 -33.41 11.30 40.84
CA LYS A 241 -34.29 10.61 41.80
C LYS A 241 -34.08 11.12 43.23
N ARG A 242 -32.83 11.21 43.70
CA ARG A 242 -32.54 11.76 45.03
C ARG A 242 -33.01 13.19 45.19
N HIS A 243 -32.86 14.02 44.17
CA HIS A 243 -33.34 15.40 44.20
C HIS A 243 -34.88 15.43 44.31
N ASN A 244 -35.58 14.67 43.47
CA ASN A 244 -37.03 14.58 43.50
C ASN A 244 -37.54 14.03 44.84
N ASP A 245 -36.89 13.00 45.38
CA ASP A 245 -37.20 12.44 46.71
C ASP A 245 -37.00 13.50 47.81
N ASN A 246 -35.89 14.25 47.76
CA ASN A 246 -35.62 15.34 48.71
C ASN A 246 -36.67 16.47 48.59
N VAL A 247 -37.04 16.85 47.36
CA VAL A 247 -38.09 17.85 47.11
C VAL A 247 -39.43 17.37 47.65
N ALA A 248 -39.78 16.08 47.46
CA ALA A 248 -40.99 15.49 48.00
C ALA A 248 -40.98 15.51 49.55
N VAL A 249 -39.86 15.14 50.17
CA VAL A 249 -39.69 15.20 51.64
C VAL A 249 -39.82 16.63 52.16
N GLU A 250 -39.20 17.62 51.51
CA GLU A 250 -39.33 19.02 51.92
C GLU A 250 -40.76 19.54 51.68
N ARG A 251 -41.45 19.11 50.62
CA ARG A 251 -42.87 19.44 50.40
C ARG A 251 -43.76 18.83 51.48
N ASP A 252 -43.53 17.59 51.87
CA ASP A 252 -44.27 16.92 52.94
C ASP A 252 -43.98 17.55 54.30
N LYS A 253 -42.73 17.94 54.56
CA LYS A 253 -42.35 18.69 55.76
C LYS A 253 -42.98 20.07 55.80
N ALA A 254 -43.03 20.78 54.67
CA ALA A 254 -43.72 22.07 54.55
C ALA A 254 -45.23 21.90 54.79
N ARG A 255 -45.87 20.88 54.19
CA ARG A 255 -47.28 20.53 54.44
C ARG A 255 -47.53 20.18 55.91
N ALA A 256 -46.68 19.37 56.53
CA ALA A 256 -46.79 19.02 57.95
C ALA A 256 -46.59 20.24 58.86
N THR A 257 -45.69 21.16 58.50
CA THR A 257 -45.44 22.40 59.25
C THR A 257 -46.62 23.36 59.12
N ALA A 258 -47.16 23.54 57.90
CA ALA A 258 -48.36 24.32 57.66
C ALA A 258 -49.56 23.74 58.42
N ALA A 259 -49.76 22.42 58.37
CA ALA A 259 -50.80 21.73 59.12
C ALA A 259 -50.66 21.94 60.63
N ARG A 260 -49.43 21.91 61.19
CA ARG A 260 -49.20 22.26 62.60
C ARG A 260 -49.59 23.70 62.92
N GLY A 261 -49.31 24.64 62.02
CA GLY A 261 -49.75 26.03 62.15
C GLY A 261 -51.28 26.17 62.23
N VAL A 262 -52.01 25.42 61.40
CA VAL A 262 -53.49 25.42 61.37
C VAL A 262 -54.11 24.69 62.56
N ARG A 263 -53.49 23.59 63.04
CA ARG A 263 -54.02 22.80 64.17
C ARG A 263 -53.99 23.52 65.51
N GLY A 264 -53.04 24.42 65.74
CA GLY A 264 -52.92 25.12 67.02
C GLY A 264 -52.69 24.16 68.21
N LYS A 265 -52.88 24.66 69.44
CA LYS A 265 -52.71 23.84 70.65
C LYS A 265 -53.87 22.86 70.82
N GLN A 266 -53.61 21.65 71.28
CA GLN A 266 -54.67 20.71 71.64
C GLN A 266 -55.09 20.93 73.11
N LEU A 267 -56.39 21.11 73.34
CA LEU A 267 -57.00 21.25 74.66
C LEU A 267 -57.54 19.89 75.11
N GLY A 268 -57.12 19.44 76.29
CA GLY A 268 -57.62 18.21 76.91
C GLY A 268 -58.79 18.49 77.85
N PHE A 269 -59.87 17.74 77.67
CA PHE A 269 -61.06 17.72 78.52
C PHE A 269 -61.16 16.35 79.17
N SER A 270 -61.30 16.29 80.49
CA SER A 270 -61.46 15.04 81.23
C SER A 270 -62.81 15.05 81.95
N ASP A 271 -63.49 13.91 82.00
CA ASP A 271 -64.74 13.73 82.76
C ASP A 271 -64.51 13.28 84.22
N GLY A 272 -63.25 13.14 84.65
CA GLY A 272 -62.89 12.63 85.99
C GLY A 272 -63.11 11.13 86.19
N GLY A 273 -63.73 10.42 85.23
CA GLY A 273 -63.98 8.98 85.20
C GLY A 273 -63.06 8.20 84.25
N GLY A 274 -62.09 8.87 83.62
CA GLY A 274 -61.08 8.25 82.76
C GLY A 274 -61.31 8.47 81.25
N ASN A 275 -62.42 9.09 80.84
CA ASN A 275 -62.60 9.48 79.45
C ASN A 275 -61.97 10.85 79.20
N GLN A 276 -61.06 10.91 78.23
CA GLN A 276 -60.39 12.14 77.83
C GLN A 276 -60.74 12.47 76.38
N VAL A 277 -61.23 13.69 76.16
CA VAL A 277 -61.52 14.23 74.83
C VAL A 277 -60.50 15.31 74.55
N ALA A 278 -59.84 15.26 73.40
CA ALA A 278 -58.83 16.22 73.02
C ALA A 278 -59.29 16.98 71.76
N ILE A 279 -59.47 18.29 71.88
CA ILE A 279 -60.01 19.15 70.81
C ILE A 279 -59.00 20.25 70.50
N TYR A 280 -58.76 20.53 69.23
CA TYR A 280 -57.89 21.63 68.82
C TYR A 280 -58.47 22.98 69.26
N GLU A 281 -57.63 23.88 69.76
CA GLU A 281 -58.02 25.18 70.31
C GLU A 281 -58.85 26.01 69.33
N ASN A 282 -58.50 25.96 68.04
CA ASN A 282 -59.20 26.68 66.97
C ASN A 282 -60.62 26.13 66.75
N VAL A 283 -60.78 24.80 66.83
CA VAL A 283 -62.06 24.12 66.73
C VAL A 283 -62.91 24.40 67.99
N TRP A 284 -62.28 24.38 69.17
CA TRP A 284 -62.92 24.67 70.44
C TRP A 284 -63.48 26.10 70.50
N LYS A 285 -62.68 27.11 70.15
CA LYS A 285 -63.11 28.52 70.16
C LYS A 285 -64.34 28.78 69.29
N GLY A 286 -64.46 28.10 68.15
CA GLY A 286 -65.62 28.24 67.25
C GLY A 286 -66.88 27.48 67.70
N SER A 287 -66.73 26.41 68.49
CA SER A 287 -67.82 25.48 68.83
C SER A 287 -68.23 25.49 70.30
N MET A 288 -67.44 26.11 71.16
CA MET A 288 -67.65 26.20 72.62
C MET A 288 -69.06 26.70 72.98
N GLN A 289 -69.57 27.72 72.28
CA GLN A 289 -70.92 28.26 72.54
C GLN A 289 -72.02 27.26 72.20
N GLN A 290 -71.84 26.46 71.14
CA GLN A 290 -72.81 25.42 70.76
C GLN A 290 -72.87 24.30 71.80
N VAL A 291 -71.72 23.92 72.36
CA VAL A 291 -71.65 22.94 73.46
C VAL A 291 -72.34 23.49 74.71
N TYR A 292 -72.13 24.76 75.04
CA TYR A 292 -72.80 25.43 76.16
C TYR A 292 -74.33 25.44 75.97
N ASP A 293 -74.82 25.85 74.81
CA ASP A 293 -76.24 25.94 74.52
C ASP A 293 -76.92 24.56 74.53
N ALA A 294 -76.26 23.53 73.98
CA ALA A 294 -76.74 22.15 74.01
C ALA A 294 -76.81 21.60 75.45
N MET A 295 -75.83 21.94 76.29
CA MET A 295 -75.81 21.54 77.69
C MET A 295 -76.91 22.24 78.49
N LEU A 296 -77.19 23.51 78.23
CA LEU A 296 -78.31 24.24 78.85
C LEU A 296 -79.65 23.59 78.51
N ALA A 297 -79.84 23.17 77.26
CA ALA A 297 -81.08 22.54 76.83
C ALA A 297 -81.32 21.20 77.53
N ASP A 298 -80.28 20.39 77.74
CA ASP A 298 -80.40 19.07 78.36
C ASP A 298 -80.46 19.10 79.91
N LEU A 299 -79.74 20.02 80.56
CA LEU A 299 -79.70 20.10 82.03
C LEU A 299 -80.83 20.95 82.62
N SER A 300 -81.65 21.60 81.80
CA SER A 300 -82.75 22.43 82.31
C SER A 300 -83.77 21.58 83.12
N PRO A 301 -84.00 21.88 84.41
CA PRO A 301 -84.97 21.14 85.21
C PRO A 301 -86.39 21.27 84.66
N GLN A 302 -87.18 20.20 84.73
CA GLN A 302 -88.57 20.20 84.25
C GLN A 302 -89.52 20.97 85.19
N ASP A 303 -89.19 21.06 86.47
CA ASP A 303 -89.96 21.79 87.48
C ASP A 303 -89.76 23.31 87.39
N GLU A 304 -90.85 24.09 87.29
CA GLU A 304 -90.78 25.55 87.05
C GLU A 304 -90.02 26.34 88.13
N LYS A 305 -90.05 25.89 89.39
CA LYS A 305 -89.34 26.55 90.50
C LYS A 305 -87.83 26.32 90.40
N GLU A 306 -87.42 25.10 90.05
CA GLU A 306 -86.01 24.73 89.90
C GLU A 306 -85.43 25.30 88.61
N LYS A 307 -86.23 25.36 87.53
CA LYS A 307 -85.86 26.04 86.29
C LYS A 307 -85.55 27.52 86.49
N ARG A 308 -86.39 28.25 87.25
CA ARG A 308 -86.10 29.67 87.58
C ARG A 308 -84.84 29.85 88.43
N ALA A 309 -84.51 28.88 89.30
CA ALA A 309 -83.28 28.91 90.09
C ALA A 309 -82.05 28.60 89.21
N PHE A 310 -82.17 27.62 88.32
CA PHE A 310 -81.17 27.25 87.31
C PHE A 310 -80.89 28.40 86.35
N ASP A 311 -81.91 29.05 85.80
CA ASP A 311 -81.76 30.21 84.91
C ASP A 311 -81.06 31.39 85.61
N ARG A 312 -81.34 31.60 86.90
CA ARG A 312 -80.62 32.60 87.72
C ARG A 312 -79.16 32.23 87.93
N GLN A 313 -78.83 30.94 88.09
CA GLN A 313 -77.44 30.48 88.18
C GLN A 313 -76.73 30.64 86.84
N MET A 314 -77.39 30.29 85.73
CA MET A 314 -76.86 30.46 84.38
C MET A 314 -76.63 31.92 84.01
N LYS A 315 -77.49 32.83 84.47
CA LYS A 315 -77.32 34.27 84.26
C LYS A 315 -76.11 34.87 85.00
N LYS A 316 -75.58 34.17 86.03
CA LYS A 316 -74.33 34.55 86.72
C LYS A 316 -73.06 34.15 85.94
N LEU A 317 -73.19 33.29 84.94
CA LEU A 317 -72.13 32.93 83.97
C LEU A 317 -72.12 33.97 82.84
N ASP A 318 -71.81 35.20 83.21
CA ASP A 318 -71.85 36.40 82.35
C ASP A 318 -70.68 36.51 81.36
N THR A 319 -69.52 35.93 81.72
CA THR A 319 -68.28 36.03 80.94
C THR A 319 -67.99 34.75 80.17
N PRO A 320 -67.32 34.84 79.00
CA PRO A 320 -66.95 33.67 78.20
C PRO A 320 -66.11 32.65 78.99
N GLN A 321 -65.20 33.10 79.86
CA GLN A 321 -64.37 32.24 80.70
C GLN A 321 -65.20 31.44 81.71
N LYS A 322 -66.16 32.08 82.39
CA LYS A 322 -67.05 31.38 83.33
C LYS A 322 -67.89 30.33 82.60
N LYS A 323 -68.39 30.64 81.40
CA LYS A 323 -69.12 29.68 80.56
C LYS A 323 -68.22 28.50 80.15
N GLU A 324 -66.99 28.78 79.73
CA GLU A 324 -65.97 27.76 79.42
C GLU A 324 -65.68 26.83 80.58
N ASP A 325 -65.44 27.37 81.77
CA ASP A 325 -65.15 26.58 82.95
C ASP A 325 -66.35 25.73 83.35
N TYR A 326 -67.57 26.28 83.20
CA TYR A 326 -68.79 25.54 83.44
C TYR A 326 -69.01 24.39 82.46
N VAL A 327 -68.74 24.60 81.15
CA VAL A 327 -68.77 23.50 80.17
C VAL A 327 -67.71 22.46 80.49
N LYS A 328 -66.47 22.87 80.76
CA LYS A 328 -65.36 21.94 81.11
C LYS A 328 -65.70 21.05 82.30
N GLN A 329 -66.45 21.56 83.27
CA GLN A 329 -66.83 20.82 84.47
C GLN A 329 -68.10 19.97 84.31
N ASN A 330 -68.97 20.28 83.35
CA ASN A 330 -70.33 19.69 83.30
C ASN A 330 -70.70 19.05 81.95
N TRP A 331 -69.85 19.11 80.94
CA TRP A 331 -70.15 18.59 79.59
C TRP A 331 -70.53 17.10 79.59
N HIS A 332 -69.94 16.29 80.47
CA HIS A 332 -70.23 14.86 80.60
C HIS A 332 -71.61 14.56 81.20
N LYS A 333 -72.28 15.56 81.80
CA LYS A 333 -73.61 15.43 82.39
C LYS A 333 -74.74 15.57 81.35
N SER A 334 -74.44 16.13 80.17
CA SER A 334 -75.40 16.23 79.04
C SER A 334 -75.04 15.21 77.95
N PRO A 335 -76.01 14.35 77.55
CA PRO A 335 -75.84 13.45 76.41
C PRO A 335 -75.56 14.18 75.09
N LYS A 336 -76.18 15.34 74.84
CA LYS A 336 -75.93 16.12 73.61
C LYS A 336 -74.58 16.83 73.65
N ALA A 337 -74.20 17.43 74.77
CA ALA A 337 -72.92 18.10 74.91
C ALA A 337 -71.75 17.12 74.77
N SER A 338 -71.85 15.94 75.39
CA SER A 338 -70.85 14.87 75.22
C SER A 338 -70.75 14.35 73.78
N ALA A 339 -71.88 14.19 73.07
CA ALA A 339 -71.88 13.81 71.65
C ALA A 339 -71.22 14.88 70.76
N ILE A 340 -71.44 16.17 71.04
CA ILE A 340 -70.78 17.28 70.31
C ILE A 340 -69.29 17.31 70.66
N MET A 341 -68.89 17.16 71.92
CA MET A 341 -67.48 17.08 72.30
C MET A 341 -66.75 15.93 71.58
N LEU A 342 -67.39 14.76 71.49
CA LEU A 342 -66.87 13.61 70.75
C LEU A 342 -66.77 13.87 69.25
N SER A 343 -67.74 14.54 68.64
CA SER A 343 -67.67 14.90 67.21
C SER A 343 -66.57 15.92 66.94
N LEU A 344 -66.40 16.92 67.80
CA LEU A 344 -65.34 17.93 67.70
C LEU A 344 -63.95 17.32 67.84
N SER A 345 -63.78 16.27 68.65
CA SER A 345 -62.50 15.59 68.80
C SER A 345 -62.05 14.81 67.56
N LYS A 346 -62.99 14.50 66.64
CA LYS A 346 -62.71 13.85 65.36
C LYS A 346 -62.38 14.85 64.24
N LEU A 347 -62.53 16.15 64.48
CA LEU A 347 -62.24 17.18 63.49
C LEU A 347 -60.73 17.53 63.51
N ASP A 348 -60.05 17.32 62.39
CA ASP A 348 -58.71 17.88 62.16
C ASP A 348 -58.84 19.18 61.35
N PRO A 349 -58.58 20.36 61.93
CA PRO A 349 -58.68 21.63 61.22
C PRO A 349 -57.71 21.72 60.04
N ALA A 350 -56.62 20.94 60.01
CA ALA A 350 -55.70 20.89 58.87
C ALA A 350 -56.30 20.23 57.62
N THR A 351 -57.38 19.46 57.76
CA THR A 351 -58.10 18.85 56.61
C THR A 351 -59.37 19.63 56.25
N MET A 352 -59.65 20.74 56.94
CA MET A 352 -60.87 21.55 56.75
C MET A 352 -60.62 22.90 56.08
N THR A 353 -59.36 23.23 55.74
CA THR A 353 -59.07 24.40 54.92
C THR A 353 -59.54 24.14 53.50
N SER A 354 -60.49 24.96 53.05
CA SER A 354 -61.04 25.00 51.69
C SER A 354 -60.00 24.76 50.60
N GLU A 355 -60.43 24.02 49.57
CA GLU A 355 -59.82 23.81 48.25
C GLU A 355 -59.56 25.15 47.49
N LEU A 356 -58.76 26.04 48.06
CA LEU A 356 -58.37 27.31 47.48
C LEU A 356 -56.87 27.51 47.75
N ASN A 357 -56.08 26.92 46.85
CA ASN A 357 -54.76 27.35 46.35
C ASN A 357 -53.93 26.14 45.92
N ASP A 358 -54.47 25.31 45.02
CA ASP A 358 -53.66 24.51 44.10
C ASP A 358 -53.51 25.29 42.78
N GLU A 359 -52.85 26.45 42.84
CA GLU A 359 -52.28 27.09 41.66
C GLU A 359 -50.78 27.25 41.92
N VAL A 360 -50.09 26.11 42.00
CA VAL A 360 -48.65 26.09 41.84
C VAL A 360 -48.39 26.05 40.34
N VAL A 361 -48.11 27.23 39.80
CA VAL A 361 -47.61 27.47 38.45
C VAL A 361 -46.52 26.44 38.13
N ASP A 362 -46.77 25.61 37.12
CA ASP A 362 -45.76 24.77 36.51
C ASP A 362 -44.66 25.67 35.96
N TYR A 363 -43.53 25.73 36.67
CA TYR A 363 -42.32 26.31 36.12
C TYR A 363 -41.78 25.33 35.08
N ILE A 364 -42.17 25.57 33.83
CA ILE A 364 -41.53 24.99 32.65
C ILE A 364 -40.19 25.73 32.51
N PRO A 365 -39.03 25.06 32.66
CA PRO A 365 -37.77 25.66 32.26
C PRO A 365 -37.83 25.86 30.76
N GLY A 366 -37.86 27.12 30.35
CA GLY A 366 -38.02 27.53 28.96
C GLY A 366 -37.05 26.82 28.03
N GLY A 367 -37.62 26.32 26.93
CA GLY A 367 -36.88 26.18 25.69
C GLY A 367 -36.37 27.56 25.28
N GLY A 368 -35.05 27.67 25.17
CA GLY A 368 -34.36 28.69 24.41
C GLY A 368 -33.60 27.94 23.32
N ASP A 369 -33.95 28.25 22.09
CA ASP A 369 -33.34 27.77 20.87
C ASP A 369 -31.84 28.13 20.80
N ASP A 370 -31.16 27.41 19.91
CA ASP A 370 -29.96 27.80 19.18
C ASP A 370 -28.65 27.99 19.98
N ASP A 371 -27.77 26.99 19.84
CA ASP A 371 -26.39 27.22 19.39
C ASP A 371 -25.80 25.89 18.86
N VAL A 372 -25.91 25.72 17.55
CA VAL A 372 -25.09 24.82 16.75
C VAL A 372 -23.65 25.33 16.85
N ILE A 373 -22.82 24.68 17.68
CA ILE A 373 -21.37 24.89 17.61
C ILE A 373 -20.84 24.02 16.47
N ASP A 374 -20.78 24.59 15.28
CA ASP A 374 -19.95 24.11 14.18
C ASP A 374 -18.48 24.20 14.59
N TYR A 375 -17.89 23.09 15.02
CA TYR A 375 -16.45 23.01 15.21
C TYR A 375 -15.77 22.80 13.84
N THR A 376 -15.34 23.90 13.23
CA THR A 376 -14.45 23.88 12.06
C THR A 376 -12.98 23.87 12.53
N PRO A 377 -12.15 22.92 12.07
CA PRO A 377 -10.75 22.85 12.47
C PRO A 377 -9.89 23.84 11.66
N GLY A 378 -9.18 24.73 12.38
CA GLY A 378 -7.89 25.29 11.98
C GLY A 378 -7.86 26.53 11.09
N LYS A 379 -7.46 27.69 11.67
CA LYS A 379 -6.57 28.69 11.04
C LYS A 379 -5.70 29.41 12.09
N ASN A 380 -4.41 29.05 12.07
CA ASN A 380 -3.20 29.82 12.35
C ASN A 380 -3.25 31.04 13.30
N LYS A 381 -2.45 30.97 14.37
CA LYS A 381 -1.30 31.86 14.59
C LYS A 381 -0.23 31.17 15.43
#